data_AF-D5PDK1-F1
#
_entry.id   AF-D5PDK1-F1
#
_cell.length_a   1.000
_cell.length_b   1.000
_cell.length_c   1.000
_cell.angle_alpha   90.00
_cell.angle_beta   90.00
_cell.angle_gamma   90.00
#
_symmetry.space_group_name_H-M   'P 1'
#
loop_
_entity.id
_entity.type
_entity.pdbx_description
1 polymer ?
#
loop_
_entity_poly.entity_id
_entity_poly.type
_entity_poly.pdbx_seq_one_letter_code
_entity_poly.pdbx_strand_id
1 'polypeptide(L)' 'MTTRLPDAYFDRMYAGTDDPWALSSRWYEQRKYAITLALLPARRYRHAFEPGCSIGTLTARLARRCDQV' A
#
# COMPACT_ATOMS: atom_id res chain seq x y z
N MET A 1 23.60 -15.87 -7.29
CA MET A 1 22.39 -16.59 -6.83
C MET A 1 21.69 -15.69 -5.82
N THR A 2 20.46 -15.27 -6.08
CA THR A 2 19.70 -14.42 -5.15
C THR A 2 18.90 -15.33 -4.23
N THR A 3 19.24 -15.36 -2.94
CA THR A 3 18.52 -16.15 -1.94
C THR A 3 17.14 -15.53 -1.70
N ARG A 4 16.08 -16.33 -1.81
CA ARG A 4 14.71 -15.91 -1.49
C ARG A 4 14.55 -15.73 0.02
N LEU A 5 13.71 -14.77 0.43
CA LEU A 5 13.29 -14.65 1.83
C LEU A 5 12.52 -15.90 2.30
N PRO A 6 12.60 -16.27 3.60
CA PRO A 6 11.75 -17.31 4.15
C PRO A 6 10.26 -16.97 3.99
N ASP A 7 9.41 -17.97 3.76
CA ASP A 7 7.97 -17.73 3.54
C ASP A 7 7.30 -17.03 4.74
N ALA A 8 7.69 -17.40 5.96
CA ALA A 8 7.19 -16.80 7.20
C ALA A 8 7.79 -15.41 7.54
N TYR A 9 8.50 -14.76 6.61
CA TYR A 9 9.14 -13.48 6.88
C TYR A 9 8.13 -12.38 7.22
N PHE A 10 7.11 -12.20 6.39
CA PHE A 10 6.10 -11.16 6.61
C PHE A 10 5.16 -11.51 7.76
N ASP A 11 4.76 -12.78 7.90
CA ASP A 11 3.91 -13.22 9.02
C ASP A 11 4.54 -12.87 10.37
N ARG A 12 5.85 -13.13 10.53
CA ARG A 12 6.58 -12.78 11.75
C ARG A 12 6.70 -11.27 11.96
N MET A 13 6.81 -10.50 10.89
CA MET A 13 6.89 -9.06 10.97
C MET A 13 5.57 -8.45 11.45
N TYR A 14 4.44 -8.94 10.94
CA TYR A 14 3.11 -8.46 11.33
C TYR A 14 2.63 -9.00 12.68
N ALA A 15 3.22 -10.10 13.18
CA ALA A 15 2.85 -10.66 14.49
C ALA A 15 3.04 -9.68 15.67
N GLY A 16 3.94 -8.69 15.54
CA GLY A 16 4.22 -7.71 16.60
C GLY A 16 3.41 -6.41 16.50
N THR A 17 2.84 -6.10 15.33
CA THR A 17 2.08 -4.87 15.08
C THR A 17 1.41 -4.97 13.72
N ASP A 18 0.19 -4.44 13.64
CA ASP A 18 -0.52 -4.35 12.36
C ASP A 18 0.19 -3.42 11.37
N ASP A 19 0.98 -2.43 11.83
CA ASP A 19 1.65 -1.47 10.96
C ASP A 19 3.17 -1.39 11.24
N PRO A 20 3.95 -2.41 10.85
CA PRO A 20 5.37 -2.49 11.19
C PRO A 20 6.24 -1.41 10.51
N TRP A 21 5.69 -0.72 9.51
CA TRP A 21 6.36 0.40 8.83
C TRP A 21 5.78 1.78 9.16
N ALA A 22 4.75 1.85 10.01
CA ALA A 22 4.02 3.08 10.33
C ALA A 22 3.48 3.81 9.07
N LEU A 23 2.99 3.04 8.09
CA LEU A 23 2.43 3.52 6.82
C LEU A 23 1.19 4.39 7.02
N SER A 24 0.43 4.15 8.07
CA SER A 24 -0.78 4.91 8.40
C SER A 24 -0.48 6.27 9.04
N SER A 25 0.63 6.38 9.79
CA SER A 25 0.87 7.51 10.71
C SER A 25 2.07 8.39 10.34
N ARG A 26 3.10 7.87 9.66
CA ARG A 26 4.27 8.68 9.29
C ARG A 26 3.89 9.78 8.30
N TRP A 27 4.27 11.01 8.60
CA TRP A 27 4.08 12.16 7.71
C TRP A 27 4.61 11.92 6.29
N TYR A 28 5.80 11.31 6.19
CA TYR A 28 6.38 10.94 4.91
C TYR A 28 5.46 10.06 4.07
N GLU A 29 4.87 9.02 4.67
CA GLU A 29 3.98 8.07 4.01
C GLU A 29 2.68 8.76 3.59
N GLN A 30 2.09 9.57 4.48
CA GLN A 30 0.91 10.36 4.17
C GLN A 30 1.13 11.29 2.97
N ARG A 31 2.25 12.01 2.95
CA ARG A 31 2.64 12.91 1.85
C ARG A 31 2.93 12.14 0.57
N LYS A 32 3.67 11.03 0.65
CA LYS A 32 3.97 10.16 -0.50
C LYS A 32 2.68 9.73 -1.20
N TYR A 33 1.75 9.15 -0.46
CA TYR A 33 0.47 8.70 -1.00
C TYR A 33 -0.40 9.85 -1.55
N ALA A 34 -0.37 11.02 -0.92
CA ALA A 34 -1.09 12.19 -1.43
C ALA A 34 -0.55 12.63 -2.80
N ILE A 35 0.77 12.68 -2.96
CA ILE A 35 1.42 13.00 -4.24
C ILE A 35 1.14 11.91 -5.28
N THR A 36 1.28 10.63 -4.92
CA THR A 36 0.98 9.50 -5.81
C THR A 36 -0.43 9.60 -6.40
N LEU A 37 -1.44 9.90 -5.58
CA LEU A 37 -2.83 10.04 -6.05
C LEU A 37 -3.05 11.31 -6.86
N ALA A 38 -2.35 12.40 -6.54
CA ALA A 38 -2.45 13.65 -7.29
C ALA A 38 -1.85 13.55 -8.70
N LEU A 39 -0.88 12.65 -8.90
CA LEU A 39 -0.24 12.42 -10.20
C LEU A 39 -1.08 11.54 -11.15
N LEU A 40 -2.18 10.92 -10.68
CA LEU A 40 -3.05 10.13 -11.54
C LEU A 40 -3.82 11.04 -12.52
N PRO A 41 -3.62 10.92 -13.85
CA PRO A 41 -4.16 11.88 -14.81
C PRO A 41 -5.69 11.80 -14.95
N ALA A 42 -6.27 10.60 -14.84
CA ALA A 42 -7.72 10.43 -14.91
C ALA A 42 -8.38 10.64 -13.53
N ARG A 43 -9.57 11.23 -13.54
CA ARG A 43 -10.39 11.43 -12.34
C ARG A 43 -10.88 10.12 -11.72
N ARG A 44 -11.12 9.09 -12.53
CA ARG A 44 -11.63 7.78 -12.11
C ARG A 44 -11.12 6.68 -13.04
N TYR A 45 -10.87 5.50 -12.49
CA TYR A 45 -10.46 4.30 -13.21
C TYR A 45 -11.49 3.19 -12.98
N ARG A 46 -11.54 2.20 -13.88
CA ARG A 46 -12.43 1.05 -13.69
C ARG A 46 -11.84 0.05 -12.68
N HIS A 47 -10.54 -0.22 -12.79
CA HIS A 47 -9.85 -1.24 -12.00
C HIS A 47 -8.51 -0.70 -11.47
N ALA A 48 -8.13 -1.08 -10.26
CA ALA A 48 -6.77 -0.97 -9.76
C ALA A 48 -6.23 -2.35 -9.40
N PHE A 49 -4.90 -2.49 -9.42
CA PHE A 49 -4.20 -3.68 -8.94
C PHE A 49 -2.97 -3.21 -8.17
N GLU A 50 -2.87 -3.60 -6.89
CA GLU A 50 -1.78 -3.18 -6.00
C GLU A 50 -1.05 -4.40 -5.41
N PRO A 51 -0.07 -4.97 -6.13
CA PRO A 51 0.75 -6.05 -5.60
C PRO A 51 1.66 -5.52 -4.50
N GLY A 52 1.60 -6.14 -3.31
CA GLY A 52 2.34 -5.67 -2.15
C GLY A 52 1.67 -4.48 -1.44
N CYS A 53 0.34 -4.53 -1.28
CA CYS A 53 -0.47 -3.48 -0.66
C CYS A 53 -0.25 -3.30 0.85
N SER A 54 0.54 -4.16 1.50
CA SER A 54 0.77 -4.11 2.95
C SER A 54 -0.58 -4.07 3.70
N ILE A 55 -0.79 -3.12 4.61
CA ILE A 55 -2.04 -2.93 5.36
C ILE A 55 -3.14 -2.18 4.60
N GLY A 56 -2.94 -1.93 3.31
CA GLY A 56 -3.96 -1.34 2.44
C GLY A 56 -4.15 0.17 2.55
N THR A 57 -3.22 0.90 3.18
CA THR A 57 -3.35 2.36 3.36
C THR A 57 -3.50 3.12 2.02
N LEU A 58 -2.75 2.71 0.99
CA LEU A 58 -2.90 3.28 -0.34
C LEU A 58 -4.11 2.67 -1.07
N THR A 59 -4.34 1.37 -0.94
CA THR A 59 -5.50 0.64 -1.49
C THR A 59 -6.83 1.32 -1.13
N ALA A 60 -7.01 1.66 0.14
CA ALA A 60 -8.22 2.35 0.63
C ALA A 60 -8.43 3.71 -0.06
N ARG A 61 -7.35 4.41 -0.42
CA ARG A 61 -7.43 5.69 -1.14
C ARG A 61 -7.68 5.49 -2.63
N LEU A 62 -7.07 4.47 -3.24
CA LEU A 62 -7.31 4.06 -4.63
C LEU A 62 -8.75 3.60 -4.84
N ALA A 63 -9.36 2.90 -3.88
CA ALA A 63 -10.75 2.47 -3.92
C ALA A 63 -11.74 3.64 -4.08
N ARG A 64 -11.39 4.85 -3.64
CA ARG A 64 -12.22 6.04 -3.86
C ARG A 64 -12.11 6.61 -5.29
N ARG A 65 -11.13 6.13 -6.06
CA ARG A 65 -10.81 6.57 -7.43
C ARG A 65 -11.06 5.47 -8.47
N CYS A 66 -11.40 4.26 -8.02
CA CYS A 66 -11.58 3.09 -8.88
C CYS A 66 -12.95 2.45 -8.62
N ASP A 67 -13.55 1.81 -9.63
CA ASP A 67 -14.79 1.05 -9.43
C ASP A 67 -14.53 -0.29 -8.73
N GLN A 68 -13.34 -0.87 -8.96
CA GLN A 68 -12.87 -2.10 -8.36
C GLN A 68 -11.36 -2.00 -8.08
N VAL A 69 -10.92 -2.64 -6.99
CA VAL A 69 -9.50 -2.79 -6.60
C VAL A 69 -9.24 -4.26 -6.32
#